data_AF-A0A9J5ZTP3-F1
#
_entry.id   AF-A0A9J5ZTP3-F1
#
_cell.length_a   1.000
_cell.length_b   1.000
_cell.length_c   1.000
_cell.angle_alpha   90.00
_cell.angle_beta   90.00
_cell.angle_gamma   90.00
#
_symmetry.space_group_name_H-M   'P 1'
#
loop_
_entity.id
_entity.type
_entity.pdbx_description
1 polymer ?
#
loop_
_entity_poly.entity_id
_entity_poly.type
_entity_poly.pdbx_seq_one_letter_code
_entity_poly.pdbx_strand_id
1 'polypeptide(L)'
;MLSHSSKKQSIDLNNLEVDPTKRTSILNYDPNLRDEIRRAYLKLGPCQPNITEYPQSYIAKAMCRFNSDWYQAYVWLEYSNNIYQGGGELDEYVGGPNNIHNQAKRKCDDLTQQRQSIRVAFDRQSDQIKIEYWTRLNASIDVIRLLLNQGFSLLGHDESESSLNKDNFVEVLS
;
A
#
# COMPACT_ATOMS: atom_id res chain seq x y z
N MET A 1 -36.85 -0.45 -15.65
CA MET A 1 -35.45 -0.23 -16.08
C MET A 1 -35.02 1.15 -15.61
N LEU A 2 -34.25 1.24 -14.52
CA LEU A 2 -33.71 2.53 -14.06
C LEU A 2 -32.33 2.72 -14.71
N SER A 3 -32.27 3.55 -15.75
CA SER A 3 -31.03 3.98 -16.39
C SER A 3 -30.25 4.87 -15.40
N HIS A 4 -29.19 4.33 -14.82
CA HIS A 4 -28.18 5.15 -14.15
C HIS A 4 -27.38 5.88 -15.23
N SER A 5 -27.83 7.08 -15.57
CA SER A 5 -27.08 8.00 -16.42
C SER A 5 -25.90 8.54 -15.60
N SER A 6 -24.75 7.86 -15.66
CA SER A 6 -23.49 8.41 -15.20
C SER A 6 -23.20 9.66 -16.01
N LYS A 7 -23.41 10.84 -15.41
CA LYS A 7 -22.96 12.10 -15.98
C LYS A 7 -21.44 11.98 -16.16
N LYS A 8 -20.99 11.87 -17.41
CA LYS A 8 -19.58 11.98 -17.78
C LYS A 8 -19.12 13.36 -17.30
N GLN A 9 -18.40 13.43 -16.18
CA GLN A 9 -17.64 14.63 -15.85
C GLN A 9 -16.57 14.77 -16.93
N SER A 10 -16.72 15.74 -17.83
CA SER A 10 -15.66 16.12 -18.75
C SER A 10 -14.57 16.82 -17.93
N ILE A 11 -13.58 16.05 -17.48
CA ILE A 11 -12.41 16.59 -16.78
C ILE A 11 -11.44 17.07 -17.84
N ASP A 12 -11.11 18.36 -17.81
CA ASP A 12 -10.04 18.90 -18.65
C ASP A 12 -8.68 18.51 -18.08
N LEU A 13 -8.07 17.51 -18.71
CA LEU A 13 -6.81 16.91 -18.27
C LEU A 13 -5.62 17.89 -18.34
N ASN A 14 -5.74 18.96 -19.13
CA ASN A 14 -4.67 19.96 -19.27
C ASN A 14 -4.69 21.01 -18.16
N ASN A 15 -5.80 21.14 -17.43
CA ASN A 15 -6.00 22.13 -16.38
C ASN A 15 -6.14 21.46 -14.99
N LEU A 16 -5.43 20.35 -14.77
CA LEU A 16 -5.40 19.68 -13.47
C LEU A 16 -4.59 20.47 -12.46
N GLU A 17 -5.12 20.58 -11.24
CA GLU A 17 -4.43 21.22 -10.11
C GLU A 17 -3.23 20.37 -9.68
N VAL A 18 -2.02 20.91 -9.85
CA VAL A 18 -0.76 20.20 -9.59
C VAL A 18 -0.38 20.25 -8.11
N ASP A 19 -0.78 21.30 -7.38
CA ASP A 19 -0.48 21.50 -5.97
C ASP A 19 -1.01 20.31 -5.14
N PRO A 20 -0.14 19.55 -4.43
CA PRO A 20 -0.53 18.35 -3.70
C PRO A 20 -1.67 18.60 -2.71
N THR A 21 -1.68 19.77 -2.11
CA THR A 21 -2.63 20.15 -1.06
C THR A 21 -4.00 20.52 -1.61
N LYS A 22 -4.06 20.93 -2.89
CA LYS A 22 -5.30 21.25 -3.60
C LYS A 22 -5.74 20.13 -4.56
N ARG A 23 -4.88 19.14 -4.78
CA ARG A 23 -5.11 18.00 -5.65
C ARG A 23 -6.34 17.22 -5.18
N THR A 24 -7.27 16.97 -6.09
CA THR A 24 -8.41 16.10 -5.79
C THR A 24 -7.91 14.65 -5.62
N SER A 25 -8.35 13.99 -4.54
CA SER A 25 -8.00 12.58 -4.29
C SER A 25 -8.32 11.72 -5.51
N ILE A 26 -7.39 10.83 -5.87
CA ILE A 26 -7.55 9.96 -7.06
C ILE A 26 -8.81 9.09 -6.98
N LEU A 27 -9.27 8.79 -5.76
CA LEU A 27 -10.47 7.98 -5.51
C LEU A 27 -11.77 8.74 -5.77
N ASN A 28 -11.73 10.08 -5.73
CA ASN A 28 -12.91 10.91 -5.96
C ASN A 28 -13.25 11.02 -7.46
N TYR A 29 -12.34 10.62 -8.35
CA TYR A 29 -12.61 10.54 -9.78
C TYR A 29 -13.29 9.22 -10.16
N ASP A 30 -14.05 9.27 -11.26
CA ASP A 30 -14.67 8.09 -11.88
C ASP A 30 -13.60 7.02 -12.17
N PRO A 31 -13.83 5.74 -11.81
CA PRO A 31 -12.85 4.66 -12.02
C PRO A 31 -12.28 4.58 -13.43
N ASN A 32 -13.08 4.90 -14.46
CA ASN A 32 -12.65 4.84 -15.86
C ASN A 32 -11.68 5.98 -16.24
N LEU A 33 -11.65 7.09 -15.49
CA LEU A 33 -10.79 8.25 -15.75
C LEU A 33 -9.52 8.27 -14.90
N ARG A 34 -9.46 7.48 -13.82
CA ARG A 34 -8.33 7.50 -12.86
C ARG A 34 -6.98 7.26 -13.53
N ASP A 35 -6.90 6.32 -14.46
CA ASP A 35 -5.65 6.00 -15.16
C ASP A 35 -5.21 7.12 -16.10
N GLU A 36 -6.16 7.78 -16.75
CA GLU A 36 -5.88 8.92 -17.62
C GLU A 36 -5.39 10.12 -16.81
N ILE A 37 -6.00 10.37 -15.65
CA ILE A 37 -5.62 11.42 -14.71
C ILE A 37 -4.22 11.15 -14.12
N ARG A 38 -3.90 9.90 -13.76
CA ARG A 38 -2.54 9.52 -13.33
C ARG A 38 -1.50 9.82 -14.40
N ARG A 39 -1.79 9.46 -15.66
CA ARG A 39 -0.91 9.76 -16.81
C ARG A 39 -0.75 11.26 -17.01
N ALA A 40 -1.81 12.05 -16.82
CA ALA A 40 -1.74 13.50 -16.91
C ALA A 40 -0.86 14.10 -15.81
N TYR A 41 -1.00 13.68 -14.55
CA TYR A 41 -0.11 14.13 -13.45
C TYR A 41 1.36 13.77 -13.70
N LEU A 42 1.63 12.56 -14.21
CA LEU A 42 3.00 12.16 -14.58
C LEU A 42 3.61 13.05 -15.67
N LYS A 43 2.79 13.55 -16.61
CA LYS A 43 3.24 14.48 -17.67
C LYS A 43 3.45 15.90 -17.13
N LEU A 44 2.59 16.37 -16.23
CA LEU A 44 2.70 17.69 -15.60
C LEU A 44 3.93 17.77 -14.70
N GLY A 45 4.34 16.64 -14.11
CA GLY A 45 5.49 16.56 -13.25
C GLY A 45 5.20 17.03 -11.81
N PRO A 46 6.23 17.01 -10.96
CA PRO A 46 6.10 17.31 -9.54
C PRO A 46 5.87 18.81 -9.30
N CYS A 47 5.08 19.14 -8.27
CA CYS A 47 4.91 20.52 -7.83
C CYS A 47 6.15 21.01 -7.07
N GLN A 48 7.00 21.80 -7.72
CA GLN A 48 8.22 22.36 -7.13
C GLN A 48 8.22 23.89 -7.24
N PRO A 49 7.43 24.60 -6.42
CA PRO A 49 7.35 26.05 -6.48
C PRO A 49 8.70 26.66 -6.09
N ASN A 50 9.17 27.64 -6.87
CA ASN A 50 10.36 28.41 -6.55
C ASN A 50 9.96 29.63 -5.72
N ILE A 51 10.04 29.50 -4.40
CA ILE A 51 9.67 30.54 -3.44
C ILE A 51 10.94 31.10 -2.83
N THR A 52 11.01 32.43 -2.68
CA THR A 52 12.18 33.11 -2.11
C THR A 52 12.44 32.74 -0.66
N GLU A 53 11.38 32.52 0.12
CA GLU A 53 11.49 32.10 1.51
C GLU A 53 10.45 31.04 1.83
N TYR A 54 10.94 29.86 2.23
CA TYR A 54 10.09 28.79 2.74
C TYR A 54 9.71 29.08 4.19
N PRO A 55 8.43 28.89 4.55
CA PRO A 55 7.97 29.10 5.91
C PRO A 55 8.69 28.18 6.89
N GLN A 56 8.89 28.70 8.10
CA GLN A 56 9.48 27.98 9.22
C GLN A 56 8.39 27.44 10.14
N SER A 57 8.64 26.31 10.75
CA SER A 57 7.78 25.71 11.76
C SER A 57 8.63 25.12 12.87
N TYR A 58 8.12 25.19 14.10
CA TYR A 58 8.79 24.57 15.25
C TYR A 58 8.46 23.07 15.27
N ILE A 59 9.43 22.24 14.95
CA ILE A 59 9.29 20.79 14.83
C ILE A 59 10.41 20.13 15.63
N ALA A 60 10.09 19.13 16.46
CA ALA A 60 11.07 18.37 17.22
C ALA A 60 12.06 19.23 18.02
N LYS A 61 11.55 20.28 18.68
CA LYS A 61 12.32 21.25 19.50
C LYS A 61 13.30 22.15 18.74
N ALA A 62 13.16 22.25 17.42
CA ALA A 62 13.96 23.14 16.58
C ALA A 62 13.09 23.90 15.58
N MET A 63 13.52 25.10 15.20
CA MET A 63 12.92 25.79 14.05
C MET A 63 13.43 25.13 12.77
N CYS A 64 12.51 24.53 12.04
CA CYS A 64 12.78 23.78 10.82
C CYS A 64 12.07 24.47 9.65
N ARG A 65 12.68 24.42 8.47
CA ARG A 65 12.05 24.84 7.21
C ARG A 65 12.36 23.83 6.13
N PHE A 66 11.54 23.84 5.08
CA PHE A 66 11.87 23.09 3.88
C PHE A 66 13.15 23.66 3.24
N ASN A 67 14.06 22.77 2.82
CA ASN A 67 15.27 23.16 2.09
C ASN A 67 15.04 22.96 0.58
N SER A 68 15.00 24.05 -0.19
CA SER A 68 14.81 24.00 -1.64
C SER A 68 15.91 23.27 -2.39
N ASP A 69 17.12 23.18 -1.84
CA ASP A 69 18.23 22.45 -2.47
C ASP A 69 17.88 20.96 -2.64
N TRP A 70 16.93 20.44 -1.83
CA TRP A 70 16.44 19.09 -1.96
C TRP A 70 15.76 18.80 -3.30
N TYR A 71 15.27 19.80 -4.04
CA TYR A 71 14.76 19.56 -5.40
C TYR A 71 15.85 19.07 -6.35
N GLN A 72 17.12 19.47 -6.14
CA GLN A 72 18.24 19.01 -6.96
C GLN A 72 18.57 17.54 -6.69
N ALA A 73 18.46 17.11 -5.43
CA ALA A 73 18.73 15.73 -5.02
C ALA A 73 17.54 14.79 -5.28
N TYR A 74 16.31 15.31 -5.18
CA TYR A 74 15.08 14.54 -5.22
C TYR A 74 14.11 15.14 -6.22
N VAL A 75 14.29 14.76 -7.49
CA VAL A 75 13.46 15.22 -8.60
C VAL A 75 11.97 14.90 -8.42
N TRP A 76 11.61 13.92 -7.58
CA TRP A 76 10.22 13.54 -7.30
C TRP A 76 9.59 14.29 -6.11
N LEU A 77 10.37 15.08 -5.37
CA LEU A 77 9.91 15.76 -4.17
C LEU A 77 8.92 16.87 -4.54
N GLU A 78 7.75 16.84 -3.93
CA GLU A 78 6.72 17.87 -4.11
C GLU A 78 6.62 18.76 -2.86
N TYR A 79 6.31 20.03 -3.06
CA TYR A 79 6.03 20.98 -1.98
C TYR A 79 4.83 21.85 -2.34
N SER A 80 4.03 22.17 -1.34
CA SER A 80 2.92 23.11 -1.47
C SER A 80 3.17 24.34 -0.64
N ASN A 81 2.96 25.51 -1.24
CA ASN A 81 3.04 26.79 -0.53
C ASN A 81 1.79 27.09 0.32
N ASN A 82 0.75 26.25 0.23
CA ASN A 82 -0.42 26.39 1.08
C ASN A 82 -0.12 25.78 2.45
N ILE A 83 0.54 26.56 3.30
CA ILE A 83 0.42 26.39 4.74
C ILE A 83 -1.04 26.72 5.03
N TYR A 84 -1.89 25.73 5.23
CA TYR A 84 -3.23 26.05 5.69
C TYR A 84 -3.15 26.87 6.98
N GLN A 85 -4.12 27.76 7.15
CA GLN A 85 -4.58 28.35 8.41
C GLN A 85 -5.07 27.29 9.42
N GLY A 86 -4.50 26.09 9.39
CA GLY A 86 -4.56 25.10 10.43
C GLY A 86 -3.22 25.14 11.15
N GLY A 87 -3.02 26.15 11.99
CA GLY A 87 -2.10 26.06 13.12
C GLY A 87 -2.58 25.01 14.12
N GLY A 88 -2.84 23.80 13.64
CA GLY A 88 -2.95 22.61 14.44
C GLY A 88 -1.52 22.19 14.75
N GLU A 89 -1.04 22.71 15.86
CA GLU A 89 0.01 22.13 16.69
C GLU A 89 0.36 20.70 16.26
N LEU A 90 1.51 20.51 15.61
CA LEU A 90 2.02 19.17 15.27
C LEU A 90 2.26 18.32 16.54
N ASP A 91 2.16 18.91 17.73
CA ASP A 91 2.14 18.20 19.01
C ASP A 91 0.88 17.34 19.22
N GLU A 92 -0.27 17.66 18.61
CA GLU A 92 -1.46 16.79 18.66
C GLU A 92 -1.42 15.66 17.61
N TYR A 93 -0.59 15.77 16.56
CA TYR A 93 -0.46 14.74 15.52
C TYR A 93 0.58 13.66 15.84
N VAL A 94 1.29 13.74 16.96
CA VAL A 94 1.78 12.52 17.63
C VAL A 94 0.57 11.89 18.32
N GLY A 95 -0.44 11.54 17.53
CA GLY A 95 -1.62 10.85 18.01
C GLY A 95 -1.18 9.69 18.90
N GLY A 96 -1.95 9.44 19.97
CA GLY A 96 -1.62 8.46 21.00
C GLY A 96 -1.22 7.09 20.44
N PRO A 97 -0.85 6.11 21.28
CA PRO A 97 -0.16 4.89 20.85
C PRO A 97 -0.71 4.20 19.59
N ASN A 98 -2.02 4.30 19.30
CA ASN A 98 -2.67 3.77 18.10
C ASN A 98 -2.62 4.63 16.81
N ASN A 99 -1.90 5.75 16.73
CA ASN A 99 -1.70 6.44 15.44
C ASN A 99 -0.93 5.53 14.46
N ILE A 100 -1.32 5.55 13.18
CA ILE A 100 -0.68 4.82 12.07
C ILE A 100 0.84 5.03 12.06
N HIS A 101 1.33 6.25 12.28
CA HIS A 101 2.76 6.54 12.34
C HIS A 101 3.45 5.83 13.51
N ASN A 102 2.84 5.84 14.70
CA ASN A 102 3.37 5.18 15.89
C ASN A 102 3.27 3.65 15.79
N GLN A 103 2.24 3.13 15.12
CA GLN A 103 2.16 1.70 14.79
C GLN A 103 3.25 1.31 13.78
N ALA A 104 3.46 2.09 12.73
CA ALA A 104 4.50 1.85 11.74
C ALA A 104 5.90 1.91 12.36
N LYS A 105 6.15 2.91 13.23
CA LYS A 105 7.39 3.03 14.00
C LYS A 105 7.62 1.81 14.89
N ARG A 106 6.63 1.39 15.68
CA ARG A 106 6.72 0.18 16.51
C ARG A 106 7.00 -1.07 15.69
N LYS A 107 6.33 -1.25 14.55
CA LYS A 107 6.63 -2.37 13.63
C LYS A 107 8.05 -2.31 13.08
N CYS A 108 8.58 -1.12 12.78
CA CYS A 108 9.96 -0.95 12.37
C CYS A 108 10.94 -1.32 13.50
N ASP A 109 10.66 -0.86 14.72
CA ASP A 109 11.44 -1.18 15.90
C ASP A 109 11.41 -2.69 16.22
N ASP A 110 10.26 -3.36 16.03
CA ASP A 110 10.12 -4.81 16.18
C ASP A 110 10.89 -5.59 15.11
N LEU A 111 10.94 -5.09 13.86
CA LEU A 111 11.70 -5.71 12.78
C LEU A 111 13.21 -5.61 13.00
N THR A 112 13.69 -4.54 13.60
CA THR A 112 15.12 -4.37 13.94
C THR A 112 15.54 -5.19 15.16
N GLN A 113 14.59 -5.65 15.99
CA GLN A 113 14.88 -6.58 17.06
C GLN A 113 15.18 -7.98 16.51
N GLN A 114 16.46 -8.36 16.57
CA GLN A 114 16.94 -9.68 16.12
C GLN A 114 16.16 -10.86 16.74
N ARG A 115 15.68 -10.71 17.99
CA ARG A 115 14.86 -11.70 18.70
C ARG A 115 13.46 -11.93 18.09
N GLN A 116 13.00 -11.06 17.20
CA GLN A 116 11.73 -11.19 16.47
C GLN A 116 11.95 -11.49 14.97
N SER A 117 13.19 -11.74 14.57
CA SER A 117 13.49 -12.13 13.19
C SER A 117 12.79 -13.44 12.81
N ILE A 118 12.48 -13.58 11.52
CA ILE A 118 11.88 -14.79 10.95
C ILE A 118 12.68 -16.04 11.33
N ARG A 119 14.02 -15.95 11.33
CA ARG A 119 14.92 -17.05 11.73
C ARG A 119 14.67 -17.50 13.18
N VAL A 120 14.65 -16.54 14.12
CA VAL A 120 14.37 -16.84 15.53
C VAL A 120 12.96 -17.36 15.73
N ALA A 121 11.98 -16.90 14.94
CA ALA A 121 10.62 -17.43 14.98
C ALA A 121 10.56 -18.91 14.57
N PHE A 122 11.32 -19.33 13.54
CA PHE A 122 11.44 -20.73 13.15
C PHE A 122 12.20 -21.57 14.19
N ASP A 123 13.25 -21.02 14.80
CA ASP A 123 14.00 -21.70 15.86
C ASP A 123 13.15 -21.92 17.12
N ARG A 124 12.22 -21.00 17.41
CA ARG A 124 11.27 -21.10 18.53
C ARG A 124 10.15 -22.13 18.32
N GLN A 125 9.91 -22.59 17.10
CA GLN A 125 8.86 -23.58 16.85
C GLN A 125 9.25 -24.94 17.40
N SER A 126 8.26 -25.64 17.97
CA SER A 126 8.45 -27.01 18.46
C SER A 126 8.74 -27.96 17.31
N ASP A 127 9.47 -29.04 17.61
CA ASP A 127 9.75 -30.08 16.62
C ASP A 127 8.46 -30.71 16.07
N GLN A 128 7.43 -30.81 16.91
CA GLN A 128 6.10 -31.28 16.50
C GLN A 128 5.49 -30.39 15.39
N ILE A 129 5.54 -29.07 15.55
CA ILE A 129 5.01 -28.13 14.54
C ILE A 129 5.82 -28.25 13.24
N LYS A 130 7.14 -28.41 13.32
CA LYS A 130 8.00 -28.60 12.15
C LYS A 130 7.67 -29.90 11.42
N ILE A 131 7.45 -31.00 12.15
CA ILE A 131 7.05 -32.28 11.58
C ILE A 131 5.69 -32.18 10.89
N GLU A 132 4.70 -31.57 11.53
CA GLU A 132 3.38 -31.36 10.93
C GLU A 132 3.44 -30.52 9.65
N TYR A 133 4.21 -29.43 9.67
CA TYR A 133 4.43 -28.61 8.48
C TYR A 133 5.10 -29.40 7.35
N TRP A 134 6.14 -30.18 7.68
CA TRP A 134 6.88 -30.98 6.71
C TRP A 134 6.00 -32.07 6.08
N THR A 135 5.16 -32.72 6.88
CA THR A 135 4.15 -33.69 6.40
C THR A 135 3.17 -33.04 5.43
N ARG A 136 2.59 -31.88 5.78
CA ARG A 136 1.68 -31.14 4.89
C ARG A 136 2.36 -30.70 3.61
N LEU A 137 3.61 -30.22 3.69
CA LEU A 137 4.37 -29.78 2.53
C LEU A 137 4.65 -30.94 1.56
N ASN A 138 5.11 -32.08 2.07
CA ASN A 138 5.39 -33.25 1.25
C ASN A 138 4.12 -33.77 0.58
N ALA A 139 3.01 -33.88 1.34
CA ALA A 139 1.72 -34.30 0.78
C ALA A 139 1.28 -33.37 -0.38
N SER A 140 1.35 -32.05 -0.19
CA SER A 140 1.03 -31.08 -1.24
C SER A 140 1.92 -31.22 -2.48
N ILE A 141 3.23 -31.43 -2.29
CA ILE A 141 4.18 -31.63 -3.41
C ILE A 141 3.82 -32.90 -4.19
N ASP A 142 3.47 -33.98 -3.49
CA ASP A 142 3.13 -35.25 -4.12
C ASP A 142 1.81 -35.17 -4.89
N VAL A 143 0.81 -34.44 -4.38
CA VAL A 143 -0.44 -34.15 -5.10
C VAL A 143 -0.16 -33.33 -6.36
N ILE A 144 0.66 -32.28 -6.27
CA ILE A 144 1.01 -31.46 -7.44
C ILE A 144 1.72 -32.32 -8.50
N ARG A 145 2.67 -33.17 -8.10
CA ARG A 145 3.35 -34.10 -9.01
C ARG A 145 2.36 -35.05 -9.68
N LEU A 146 1.40 -35.59 -8.93
CA LEU A 146 0.37 -36.49 -9.45
C LEU A 146 -0.49 -35.79 -10.51
N LEU A 147 -1.01 -34.60 -10.18
CA LEU A 147 -1.89 -33.83 -11.08
C LEU A 147 -1.14 -33.42 -12.35
N LEU A 148 0.11 -32.96 -12.23
CA LEU A 148 0.95 -32.61 -13.38
C LEU A 148 1.24 -33.81 -14.29
N ASN A 149 1.53 -34.98 -13.71
CA ASN A 149 1.81 -36.20 -14.47
C ASN A 149 0.57 -36.73 -15.20
N GLN A 150 -0.64 -36.47 -14.68
CA GLN A 150 -1.91 -36.89 -15.27
C GLN A 150 -2.55 -35.82 -16.16
N GLY A 151 -2.04 -34.58 -16.15
CA GLY A 151 -2.57 -33.46 -16.93
C GLY A 151 -3.83 -32.82 -16.33
N PHE A 152 -4.07 -32.99 -15.02
CA PHE A 152 -5.20 -32.37 -14.34
C PHE A 152 -4.90 -30.93 -13.91
N SER A 153 -5.94 -30.09 -13.90
CA SER A 153 -5.86 -28.75 -13.34
C SER A 153 -5.73 -28.80 -11.82
N LEU A 154 -4.99 -27.85 -11.25
CA LEU A 154 -4.84 -27.68 -9.81
C LEU A 154 -6.07 -27.06 -9.14
N LEU A 155 -6.93 -26.41 -9.93
CA LEU A 155 -8.15 -25.73 -9.51
C LEU A 155 -9.37 -26.34 -10.23
N GLY A 156 -10.46 -26.50 -9.49
CA GLY A 156 -11.78 -26.89 -9.99
C GLY A 156 -12.54 -25.71 -10.60
N HIS A 157 -13.67 -25.98 -11.25
CA HIS A 157 -14.51 -24.92 -11.83
C HIS A 157 -15.37 -24.20 -10.78
N ASP A 158 -15.58 -24.82 -9.62
CA ASP A 158 -16.35 -24.29 -8.49
C ASP A 158 -15.61 -24.62 -7.18
N GLU A 159 -15.03 -23.59 -6.55
CA GLU A 159 -14.33 -23.68 -5.26
C GLU A 159 -15.24 -23.32 -4.07
N SER A 160 -16.57 -23.28 -4.27
CA SER A 160 -17.48 -23.00 -3.16
C SER A 160 -17.42 -24.10 -2.09
N GLU A 161 -17.59 -23.71 -0.82
CA GLU A 161 -17.52 -24.63 0.33
C GLU A 161 -18.57 -25.75 0.27
N SER A 162 -19.66 -25.52 -0.46
CA SER A 162 -20.79 -26.42 -0.70
C SER A 162 -20.67 -27.27 -1.96
N SER A 163 -19.60 -27.13 -2.76
CA SER A 163 -19.42 -27.92 -3.97
C SER A 163 -19.25 -29.41 -3.62
N LEU A 164 -19.86 -30.28 -4.43
CA LEU A 164 -19.74 -31.74 -4.30
C LEU A 164 -18.38 -32.27 -4.80
N ASN A 165 -17.72 -31.49 -5.65
CA ASN A 165 -16.35 -31.72 -6.10
C ASN A 165 -15.51 -30.51 -5.67
N LYS A 166 -14.95 -30.59 -4.46
CA LYS A 166 -14.03 -29.59 -3.94
C LYS A 166 -12.70 -29.83 -4.60
N ASP A 167 -12.38 -29.04 -5.61
CA ASP A 167 -11.08 -28.90 -6.30
C ASP A 167 -10.12 -30.11 -6.22
N ASN A 168 -9.64 -30.60 -7.37
CA ASN A 168 -8.76 -31.77 -7.51
C ASN A 168 -7.62 -31.84 -6.47
N PHE A 169 -7.04 -30.70 -6.06
CA PHE A 169 -6.02 -30.68 -5.00
C PHE A 169 -6.55 -31.12 -3.63
N VAL A 170 -7.73 -30.62 -3.23
CA VAL A 170 -8.38 -30.95 -1.95
C VAL A 170 -8.95 -32.35 -1.98
N GLU A 171 -9.51 -32.79 -3.11
CA GLU A 171 -10.08 -34.12 -3.27
C GLU A 171 -9.03 -35.24 -3.11
N VAL A 172 -7.79 -35.03 -3.58
CA VAL A 172 -6.69 -36.00 -3.41
C VAL A 172 -6.15 -36.02 -1.97
N LEU A 173 -6.31 -34.93 -1.22
CA LEU A 173 -5.85 -34.79 0.17
C LEU A 173 -6.91 -35.17 1.22
N SER A 174 -8.17 -35.30 0.83
CA SER A 174 -9.32 -35.61 1.71
C SER A 174 -9.38 -37.10 2.05
#